data_AF-A0A938JBG9-F1
#
_entry.id   AF-A0A938JBG9-F1
#
_cell.length_a   1.000
_cell.length_b   1.000
_cell.length_c   1.000
_cell.angle_alpha   90.00
_cell.angle_beta   90.00
_cell.angle_gamma   90.00
#
_symmetry.space_group_name_H-M   'P 1'
#
loop_
_entity.id
_entity.type
_entity.pdbx_description
1 polymer ?
#
loop_
_entity_poly.entity_id
_entity_poly.type
_entity_poly.pdbx_seq_one_letter_code
_entity_poly.pdbx_strand_id
1 'polypeptide(L)'
;MPSASDRRAISARVSGYTRTVVVVRGAMASSIGGISNGYNGTGGARTRAGSSRSGAGHGRTAPSGSPIVPPVAVIEDSLPLGDLPLARGGVLQDARIAYRVHGEIAGGEAILLPHMYSGSMDSVVGFLAPDGPLDPGACAVVTPAMLGAGASTSPSNAAPGQRGAAFPALATADDVAAQRALLDHLGVTRLRLALGFSMGAQQALRFAVAHPDMVGRLVLIAGTARNTPYGRVVARALGEAITAGPGWRVDDDALAGRHRHARLMSVLGATHEAFLPQRIAEAGVADHDAFIRDVFEADYGGQDANDLLCQLERWHDADVADGGDLAAALGRIACRTDVVALAGDRLFPPEEVAEQARLIPDVEIHDVGTAWGHYAMGGFDPADIAAVHRVVADAVHA
;
A
#
# COMPACT_ATOMS: atom_id res chain seq x y z
N MET A 1 55.07 20.91 -12.73
CA MET A 1 55.86 20.15 -11.74
C MET A 1 54.93 19.76 -10.59
N PRO A 2 55.09 18.57 -9.99
CA PRO A 2 54.10 17.46 -9.90
C PRO A 2 53.42 17.35 -8.50
N SER A 3 52.59 16.38 -8.07
CA SER A 3 52.29 14.97 -8.49
C SER A 3 50.93 14.44 -7.95
N ALA A 4 50.54 13.23 -8.39
CA ALA A 4 49.30 12.48 -8.16
C ALA A 4 49.49 11.18 -7.32
N SER A 5 48.41 10.66 -6.70
CA SER A 5 48.07 9.23 -6.41
C SER A 5 46.82 9.19 -5.49
N ASP A 6 45.80 8.34 -5.55
CA ASP A 6 45.46 7.14 -6.32
C ASP A 6 43.92 7.10 -6.51
N ARG A 7 43.43 6.98 -7.74
CA ARG A 7 42.06 6.54 -8.06
C ARG A 7 42.19 5.27 -8.91
N ARG A 8 41.87 4.10 -8.35
CA ARG A 8 41.62 2.90 -9.17
C ARG A 8 40.12 2.78 -9.40
N ALA A 9 39.71 3.15 -10.61
CA ALA A 9 38.47 2.71 -11.22
C ALA A 9 38.70 1.31 -11.80
N ILE A 10 37.87 0.35 -11.42
CA ILE A 10 37.68 -0.87 -12.21
C ILE A 10 36.38 -0.64 -12.98
N SER A 11 36.51 -0.28 -14.25
CA SER A 11 35.40 -0.23 -15.19
C SER A 11 35.34 -1.55 -15.95
N ALA A 12 34.26 -2.31 -15.76
CA ALA A 12 33.78 -3.25 -16.75
C ALA A 12 32.46 -2.69 -17.29
N ARG A 13 32.45 -2.28 -18.55
CA ARG A 13 31.25 -1.87 -19.29
C ARG A 13 30.53 -3.13 -19.78
N VAL A 14 29.31 -3.37 -19.32
CA VAL A 14 28.23 -3.94 -20.13
C VAL A 14 26.91 -3.23 -19.75
N SER A 15 26.36 -2.51 -20.72
CA SER A 15 24.95 -2.09 -20.92
C SER A 15 24.03 -1.81 -19.72
N GLY A 16 23.76 -0.51 -19.49
CA GLY A 16 22.41 0.04 -19.25
C GLY A 16 21.78 -0.10 -17.87
N TYR A 17 21.44 1.04 -17.26
CA TYR A 17 20.75 1.26 -15.97
C TYR A 17 21.62 1.21 -14.71
N THR A 18 22.05 2.39 -14.25
CA THR A 18 22.55 2.60 -12.89
C THR A 18 21.40 3.18 -12.05
N ARG A 19 20.89 2.40 -11.09
CA ARG A 19 19.95 2.86 -10.04
C ARG A 19 20.66 3.81 -9.07
N THR A 20 20.00 4.90 -8.70
CA THR A 20 20.40 5.79 -7.60
C THR A 20 19.89 5.21 -6.28
N VAL A 21 20.79 4.95 -5.34
CA VAL A 21 20.45 4.64 -3.95
C VAL A 21 20.17 5.96 -3.23
N VAL A 22 18.91 6.19 -2.81
CA VAL A 22 18.56 7.33 -1.95
C VAL A 22 18.59 6.87 -0.49
N VAL A 23 19.51 7.41 0.28
CA VAL A 23 19.56 7.26 1.74
C VAL A 23 18.87 8.48 2.34
N VAL A 24 17.68 8.30 2.92
CA VAL A 24 17.02 9.36 3.70
C VAL A 24 17.35 9.16 5.18
N ARG A 25 18.06 10.13 5.77
CA ARG A 25 18.23 10.26 7.22
C ARG A 25 17.27 11.32 7.75
N GLY A 26 16.34 10.89 8.61
CA GLY A 26 15.77 11.67 9.71
C GLY A 26 14.78 12.78 9.38
N ALA A 27 13.49 12.47 9.47
CA ALA A 27 12.48 13.30 10.12
C ALA A 27 11.22 12.44 10.34
N MET A 28 10.81 12.28 11.60
CA MET A 28 9.46 11.84 11.96
C MET A 28 8.48 12.95 11.53
N ALA A 29 7.77 12.73 10.44
CA ALA A 29 6.53 13.39 10.08
C ALA A 29 5.81 12.59 8.98
N SER A 30 4.53 12.31 9.21
CA SER A 30 3.46 11.98 8.26
C SER A 30 3.62 10.72 7.39
N SER A 31 2.98 9.63 7.83
CA SER A 31 2.54 8.49 7.01
C SER A 31 1.22 8.77 6.27
N ILE A 32 0.94 10.05 5.95
CA ILE A 32 -0.21 10.42 5.13
C ILE A 32 0.24 11.50 4.15
N GLY A 33 0.07 11.23 2.86
CA GLY A 33 0.46 12.11 1.77
C GLY A 33 1.60 11.53 0.93
N GLY A 34 1.25 10.82 -0.13
CA GLY A 34 2.18 10.47 -1.20
C GLY A 34 2.72 11.72 -1.89
N ILE A 35 4.01 12.00 -1.70
CA ILE A 35 4.98 12.56 -2.65
C ILE A 35 4.45 13.65 -3.62
N SER A 36 4.70 14.93 -3.29
CA SER A 36 4.67 16.01 -4.31
C SER A 36 5.92 15.92 -5.20
N ASN A 37 5.76 15.75 -6.51
CA ASN A 37 6.88 15.75 -7.45
C ASN A 37 7.21 17.18 -7.92
N GLY A 38 8.48 17.56 -7.84
CA GLY A 38 8.97 18.90 -8.14
C GLY A 38 9.05 19.18 -9.64
N TYR A 39 8.51 20.34 -10.06
CA TYR A 39 8.75 20.94 -11.36
C TYR A 39 9.60 22.21 -11.21
N ASN A 40 10.66 22.30 -12.01
CA ASN A 40 11.68 23.35 -11.99
C ASN A 40 11.11 24.76 -12.22
N GLY A 41 11.49 25.69 -11.35
CA GLY A 41 11.33 27.14 -11.55
C GLY A 41 12.60 27.87 -11.13
N THR A 42 13.37 28.32 -12.13
CA THR A 42 14.58 29.14 -11.99
C THR A 42 14.32 30.47 -11.30
N GLY A 43 15.18 30.90 -10.37
CA GLY A 43 15.18 32.29 -9.93
C GLY A 43 16.13 32.63 -8.78
N GLY A 44 17.19 33.39 -9.09
CA GLY A 44 17.55 34.56 -8.29
C GLY A 44 18.45 34.37 -7.06
N ALA A 45 19.73 34.69 -7.25
CA ALA A 45 20.74 34.87 -6.22
C ALA A 45 20.33 35.82 -5.07
N ARG A 46 20.89 35.58 -3.87
CA ARG A 46 21.61 36.61 -3.09
C ARG A 46 22.44 36.02 -1.95
N THR A 47 23.64 36.56 -1.85
CA THR A 47 24.70 36.35 -0.87
C THR A 47 24.37 37.00 0.48
N ARG A 48 24.84 36.41 1.59
CA ARG A 48 25.56 37.16 2.63
C ARG A 48 26.33 36.26 3.60
N ALA A 49 27.47 36.79 3.99
CA ALA A 49 28.54 36.16 4.74
C ALA A 49 28.42 36.36 6.26
N GLY A 50 29.11 35.50 7.00
CA GLY A 50 29.89 35.87 8.19
C GLY A 50 29.21 35.73 9.54
N SER A 51 29.68 34.79 10.37
CA SER A 51 30.71 35.13 11.36
C SER A 51 31.05 33.93 12.24
N SER A 52 32.35 33.75 12.43
CA SER A 52 33.01 32.80 13.33
C SER A 52 32.94 33.29 14.78
N ARG A 53 32.63 32.39 15.72
CA ARG A 53 33.15 32.47 17.09
C ARG A 53 33.47 31.08 17.63
N SER A 54 34.72 30.94 18.06
CA SER A 54 35.28 29.84 18.84
C SER A 54 34.80 29.92 20.30
N GLY A 55 34.58 28.76 20.90
CA GLY A 55 34.26 28.59 22.32
C GLY A 55 34.65 27.19 22.77
N ALA A 56 35.39 27.11 23.87
CA ALA A 56 36.23 26.00 24.29
C ALA A 56 35.48 24.79 24.90
N GLY A 57 36.24 23.70 25.05
CA GLY A 57 35.80 22.34 25.31
C GLY A 57 34.99 22.09 26.58
N HIS A 58 34.17 21.04 26.52
CA HIS A 58 33.80 20.18 27.63
C HIS A 58 33.86 18.74 27.12
N GLY A 59 34.67 17.90 27.79
CA GLY A 59 34.75 16.48 27.50
C GLY A 59 33.39 15.82 27.71
N ARG A 60 32.78 15.35 26.63
CA ARG A 60 31.70 14.37 26.67
C ARG A 60 32.28 13.07 26.15
N THR A 61 32.28 12.06 27.00
CA THR A 61 32.39 10.67 26.60
C THR A 61 31.41 10.43 25.46
N ALA A 62 31.92 9.93 24.32
CA ALA A 62 31.08 9.56 23.20
C ALA A 62 30.10 8.49 23.69
N PRO A 63 28.77 8.63 23.48
CA PRO A 63 27.88 7.51 23.66
C PRO A 63 28.40 6.40 22.73
N SER A 64 28.56 5.20 23.29
CA SER A 64 28.85 3.99 22.51
C SER A 64 27.89 3.99 21.32
N GLY A 65 28.44 4.11 20.11
CA GLY A 65 27.65 4.14 18.91
C GLY A 65 26.73 2.94 18.92
N SER A 66 25.41 3.19 18.89
CA SER A 66 24.45 2.13 18.58
C SER A 66 25.00 1.40 17.35
N PRO A 67 25.01 0.05 17.35
CA PRO A 67 25.52 -0.69 16.21
C PRO A 67 24.85 -0.15 14.96
N ILE A 68 25.66 0.26 13.99
CA ILE A 68 25.18 0.69 12.68
C ILE A 68 24.58 -0.58 12.07
N VAL A 69 23.26 -0.75 12.22
CA VAL A 69 22.52 -1.78 11.50
C VAL A 69 22.74 -1.47 10.03
N PRO A 70 23.34 -2.40 9.24
CA PRO A 70 23.53 -2.17 7.82
C PRO A 70 22.17 -1.87 7.19
N PRO A 71 22.09 -0.95 6.21
CA PRO A 71 20.83 -0.67 5.54
C PRO A 71 20.30 -1.98 4.94
N VAL A 72 19.06 -2.33 5.29
CA VAL A 72 18.35 -3.45 4.69
C VAL A 72 18.35 -3.25 3.17
N ALA A 73 18.69 -4.30 2.42
CA ALA A 73 18.62 -4.26 0.97
C ALA A 73 17.18 -3.99 0.53
N VAL A 74 16.97 -2.95 -0.28
CA VAL A 74 15.69 -2.68 -0.92
C VAL A 74 15.90 -2.72 -2.42
N ILE A 75 15.21 -3.62 -3.09
CA ILE A 75 15.17 -3.73 -4.55
C ILE A 75 13.80 -3.21 -4.99
N GLU A 76 13.76 -2.22 -5.88
CA GLU A 76 12.51 -1.74 -6.50
C GLU A 76 12.58 -1.98 -8.00
N ASP A 77 11.82 -2.93 -8.53
CA ASP A 77 11.89 -3.33 -9.94
C ASP A 77 10.50 -3.51 -10.58
N SER A 78 10.49 -3.91 -11.85
CA SER A 78 9.27 -4.37 -12.52
C SER A 78 9.52 -5.63 -13.32
N LEU A 79 8.58 -6.57 -13.25
CA LEU A 79 8.56 -7.79 -14.05
C LEU A 79 7.63 -7.61 -15.25
N PRO A 80 8.12 -7.75 -16.50
CA PRO A 80 7.26 -7.92 -17.66
C PRO A 80 6.48 -9.23 -17.55
N LEU A 81 5.16 -9.14 -17.67
CA LEU A 81 4.22 -10.27 -17.70
C LEU A 81 3.81 -10.63 -19.13
N GLY A 82 4.09 -9.75 -20.10
CA GLY A 82 3.65 -9.90 -21.47
C GLY A 82 2.13 -9.73 -21.59
N ASP A 83 1.53 -10.41 -22.56
CA ASP A 83 0.08 -10.38 -22.73
C ASP A 83 -0.60 -11.24 -21.65
N LEU A 84 -1.20 -10.57 -20.66
CA LEU A 84 -1.85 -11.20 -19.52
C LEU A 84 -3.32 -11.49 -19.83
N PRO A 85 -3.75 -12.77 -19.90
CA PRO A 85 -5.17 -13.11 -20.01
C PRO A 85 -5.90 -12.71 -18.74
N LEU A 86 -7.05 -12.05 -18.88
CA LEU A 86 -7.81 -11.57 -17.74
C LEU A 86 -8.89 -12.57 -17.33
N ALA A 87 -9.16 -12.66 -16.02
CA ALA A 87 -10.10 -13.62 -15.45
C ALA A 87 -11.54 -13.44 -15.95
N ARG A 88 -11.92 -12.21 -16.32
CA ARG A 88 -13.23 -11.89 -16.91
C ARG A 88 -13.25 -11.93 -18.44
N GLY A 89 -12.18 -12.45 -19.05
CA GLY A 89 -11.97 -12.45 -20.48
C GLY A 89 -11.27 -11.18 -20.98
N GLY A 90 -10.72 -11.27 -22.19
CA GLY A 90 -9.82 -10.24 -22.73
C GLY A 90 -8.37 -10.45 -22.31
N VAL A 91 -7.53 -9.48 -22.69
CA VAL A 91 -6.08 -9.52 -22.49
C VAL A 91 -5.61 -8.12 -22.13
N LEU A 92 -4.80 -8.00 -21.08
CA LEU A 92 -4.01 -6.80 -20.82
C LEU A 92 -2.67 -6.94 -21.54
N GLN A 93 -2.46 -6.13 -22.58
CA GLN A 93 -1.31 -6.26 -23.47
C GLN A 93 -0.06 -5.64 -22.83
N ASP A 94 1.10 -6.27 -23.03
CA ASP A 94 2.38 -5.79 -22.49
C ASP A 94 2.29 -5.41 -21.00
N ALA A 95 1.63 -6.27 -20.22
CA ALA A 95 1.45 -6.08 -18.80
C ALA A 95 2.80 -6.15 -18.07
N ARG A 96 2.96 -5.34 -17.02
CA ARG A 96 4.09 -5.38 -16.10
C ARG A 96 3.61 -5.16 -14.67
N ILE A 97 4.24 -5.87 -13.74
CA ILE A 97 4.03 -5.68 -12.29
C ILE A 97 5.27 -5.04 -11.69
N ALA A 98 5.12 -3.83 -11.14
CA ALA A 98 6.14 -3.19 -10.32
C ALA A 98 6.11 -3.77 -8.90
N TYR A 99 7.26 -3.83 -8.24
CA TYR A 99 7.38 -4.41 -6.90
C TYR A 99 8.58 -3.87 -6.14
N ARG A 100 8.55 -3.99 -4.81
CA ARG A 100 9.75 -3.92 -3.98
C ARG A 100 9.99 -5.21 -3.21
N VAL A 101 11.26 -5.51 -2.98
CA VAL A 101 11.72 -6.53 -2.05
C VAL A 101 12.53 -5.85 -0.96
N HIS A 102 12.10 -6.02 0.28
CA HIS A 102 12.80 -5.56 1.47
C HIS A 102 13.47 -6.76 2.13
N GLY A 103 14.79 -6.76 2.27
CA GLY A 103 15.56 -7.90 2.79
C GLY A 103 16.04 -8.85 1.69
N GLU A 104 16.51 -10.03 2.09
CA GLU A 104 17.03 -11.07 1.20
C GLU A 104 16.13 -12.30 1.21
N ILE A 105 15.72 -12.78 0.03
CA ILE A 105 14.91 -14.00 -0.10
C ILE A 105 15.81 -15.21 0.12
N ALA A 106 15.81 -15.73 1.35
CA ALA A 106 16.55 -16.90 1.74
C ALA A 106 15.65 -18.15 1.72
N GLY A 107 16.13 -19.24 1.12
CA GLY A 107 15.40 -20.52 1.11
C GLY A 107 14.06 -20.51 0.33
N GLY A 108 13.81 -19.49 -0.50
CA GLY A 108 12.58 -19.35 -1.25
C GLY A 108 11.36 -19.00 -0.39
N GLU A 109 11.56 -18.42 0.79
CA GLU A 109 10.50 -17.96 1.69
C GLU A 109 10.45 -16.43 1.76
N ALA A 110 9.24 -15.86 1.75
CA ALA A 110 9.02 -14.42 1.89
C ALA A 110 7.68 -14.10 2.56
N ILE A 111 7.43 -12.82 2.85
CA ILE A 111 6.13 -12.26 3.20
C ILE A 111 5.56 -11.53 1.99
N LEU A 112 4.29 -11.75 1.67
CA LEU A 112 3.58 -11.01 0.63
C LEU A 112 2.74 -9.90 1.28
N LEU A 113 2.97 -8.64 0.89
CA LEU A 113 2.31 -7.46 1.43
C LEU A 113 1.80 -6.52 0.32
N PRO A 114 0.63 -6.82 -0.29
CA PRO A 114 -0.03 -5.93 -1.24
C PRO A 114 -0.62 -4.68 -0.56
N HIS A 115 -0.67 -3.58 -1.28
CA HIS A 115 -1.26 -2.33 -0.81
C HIS A 115 -2.78 -2.24 -1.03
N MET A 116 -3.40 -1.24 -0.40
CA MET A 116 -4.84 -0.96 -0.40
C MET A 116 -5.29 -0.07 -1.58
N TYR A 117 -6.60 0.17 -1.64
CA TYR A 117 -7.23 1.19 -2.48
C TYR A 117 -6.53 2.53 -2.31
N SER A 118 -6.29 3.25 -3.42
CA SER A 118 -5.62 4.55 -3.47
C SER A 118 -4.21 4.57 -2.87
N GLY A 119 -3.67 3.41 -2.50
CA GLY A 119 -2.33 3.25 -1.94
C GLY A 119 -1.30 2.93 -3.01
N SER A 120 -0.06 2.79 -2.55
CA SER A 120 1.09 2.37 -3.33
C SER A 120 2.01 1.47 -2.49
N MET A 121 3.15 1.06 -3.05
CA MET A 121 4.19 0.36 -2.28
C MET A 121 4.76 1.21 -1.13
N ASP A 122 4.64 2.55 -1.20
CA ASP A 122 5.00 3.44 -0.09
C ASP A 122 3.98 3.41 1.04
N SER A 123 2.73 3.09 0.75
CA SER A 123 1.64 3.11 1.74
C SER A 123 1.72 1.97 2.77
N VAL A 124 2.52 0.93 2.51
CA VAL A 124 2.70 -0.23 3.39
C VAL A 124 3.98 -0.20 4.21
N VAL A 125 4.82 0.84 4.05
CA VAL A 125 6.12 0.93 4.73
C VAL A 125 6.02 1.08 6.25
N GLY A 126 4.86 1.49 6.77
CA GLY A 126 4.59 1.53 8.22
C GLY A 126 4.73 0.15 8.88
N PHE A 127 4.42 -0.93 8.15
CA PHE A 127 4.63 -2.30 8.64
C PHE A 127 6.12 -2.68 8.76
N LEU A 128 6.98 -1.98 8.02
CA LEU A 128 8.42 -2.23 7.87
C LEU A 128 9.27 -1.18 8.62
N ALA A 129 8.62 -0.24 9.32
CA ALA A 129 9.30 0.77 10.11
C ALA A 129 10.13 0.13 11.24
N PRO A 130 11.10 0.83 11.85
CA PRO A 130 11.90 0.26 12.95
C PRO A 130 11.09 -0.28 14.14
N ASP A 131 9.87 0.23 14.34
CA ASP A 131 8.86 -0.18 15.32
C ASP A 131 7.66 -0.92 14.69
N GLY A 132 7.76 -1.23 13.40
CA GLY A 132 6.80 -2.05 12.66
C GLY A 132 6.93 -3.55 13.01
N PRO A 133 5.88 -4.34 12.75
CA PRO A 133 5.83 -5.76 13.10
C PRO A 133 6.63 -6.64 12.14
N LEU A 134 7.05 -6.11 10.98
CA LEU A 134 7.83 -6.84 10.00
C LEU A 134 9.28 -6.39 10.07
N ASP A 135 10.19 -7.33 10.34
CA ASP A 135 11.63 -7.12 10.27
C ASP A 135 12.20 -7.72 8.97
N PRO A 136 12.56 -6.88 7.98
CA PRO A 136 13.20 -7.33 6.74
C PRO A 136 14.56 -8.01 6.93
N GLY A 137 15.19 -7.84 8.10
CA GLY A 137 16.40 -8.58 8.48
C GLY A 137 16.12 -10.04 8.85
N ALA A 138 14.88 -10.37 9.21
CA ALA A 138 14.47 -11.72 9.61
C ALA A 138 13.74 -12.50 8.49
N CYS A 139 13.02 -11.82 7.59
CA CYS A 139 12.37 -12.42 6.43
C CYS A 139 12.19 -11.37 5.33
N ALA A 140 12.39 -11.76 4.06
CA ALA A 140 12.13 -10.85 2.96
C ALA A 140 10.64 -10.49 2.87
N VAL A 141 10.35 -9.22 2.58
CA VAL A 141 8.98 -8.74 2.34
C VAL A 141 8.86 -8.26 0.90
N VAL A 142 7.93 -8.85 0.16
CA VAL A 142 7.60 -8.52 -1.23
C VAL A 142 6.34 -7.66 -1.24
N THR A 143 6.48 -6.42 -1.71
CA THR A 143 5.39 -5.45 -1.84
C THR A 143 5.10 -5.18 -3.33
N PRO A 144 4.14 -5.89 -3.94
CA PRO A 144 3.74 -5.64 -5.32
C PRO A 144 2.92 -4.35 -5.42
N ALA A 145 3.09 -3.61 -6.51
CA ALA A 145 2.13 -2.62 -6.94
C ALA A 145 0.99 -3.29 -7.71
N MET A 146 -0.24 -3.05 -7.26
CA MET A 146 -1.46 -3.55 -7.86
C MET A 146 -1.57 -3.10 -9.33
N LEU A 147 -2.10 -3.95 -10.22
CA LEU A 147 -2.42 -3.53 -11.60
C LEU A 147 -3.51 -2.45 -11.55
N GLY A 148 -3.43 -1.42 -12.40
CA GLY A 148 -4.38 -0.30 -12.35
C GLY A 148 -4.13 0.74 -11.24
N ALA A 149 -2.98 0.70 -10.57
CA ALA A 149 -2.61 1.63 -9.47
C ALA A 149 -1.36 2.48 -9.77
N GLY A 150 -1.16 2.86 -11.04
CA GLY A 150 -0.14 3.82 -11.49
C GLY A 150 1.28 3.28 -11.64
N ALA A 151 1.77 2.47 -10.69
CA ALA A 151 3.14 1.94 -10.75
C ALA A 151 3.26 0.71 -11.67
N SER A 152 2.34 -0.25 -11.59
CA SER A 152 2.20 -1.36 -12.54
C SER A 152 1.40 -0.92 -13.78
N THR A 153 1.20 -1.79 -14.79
CA THR A 153 0.36 -1.42 -15.96
C THR A 153 -1.03 -0.96 -15.50
N SER A 154 -1.39 0.26 -15.90
CA SER A 154 -2.54 1.00 -15.38
C SER A 154 -3.16 1.92 -16.44
N PRO A 155 -4.44 2.34 -16.30
CA PRO A 155 -5.07 3.30 -17.20
C PRO A 155 -4.20 4.54 -17.48
N SER A 156 -3.51 5.05 -16.46
CA SER A 156 -2.63 6.22 -16.53
C SER A 156 -1.34 6.01 -17.33
N ASN A 157 -0.87 4.77 -17.56
CA ASN A 157 0.45 4.50 -18.12
C ASN A 157 0.49 3.44 -19.24
N ALA A 158 -0.63 2.79 -19.56
CA ALA A 158 -0.70 1.73 -20.56
C ALA A 158 -0.39 2.23 -21.99
N ALA A 159 -0.22 1.31 -22.94
CA ALA A 159 0.01 1.67 -24.35
C ALA A 159 -1.23 2.35 -24.97
N PRO A 160 -1.06 3.24 -25.97
CA PRO A 160 -2.18 3.80 -26.73
C PRO A 160 -3.10 2.69 -27.26
N GLY A 161 -4.42 2.84 -27.07
CA GLY A 161 -5.42 1.82 -27.41
C GLY A 161 -5.93 0.98 -26.23
N GLN A 162 -5.24 1.02 -25.09
CA GLN A 162 -5.67 0.40 -23.84
C GLN A 162 -5.52 1.34 -22.63
N ARG A 163 -5.46 2.66 -22.82
CA ARG A 163 -5.42 3.68 -21.75
C ARG A 163 -6.80 4.22 -21.42
N GLY A 164 -6.95 4.82 -20.24
CA GLY A 164 -8.19 5.48 -19.82
C GLY A 164 -9.40 4.55 -19.98
N ALA A 165 -10.41 4.97 -20.76
CA ALA A 165 -11.65 4.20 -20.94
C ALA A 165 -11.47 2.90 -21.73
N ALA A 166 -10.37 2.76 -22.47
CA ALA A 166 -10.05 1.54 -23.20
C ALA A 166 -9.28 0.52 -22.35
N PHE A 167 -8.88 0.91 -21.13
CA PHE A 167 -8.23 -0.02 -20.20
C PHE A 167 -9.23 -1.10 -19.78
N PRO A 168 -8.85 -2.39 -19.82
CA PRO A 168 -9.79 -3.46 -19.50
C PRO A 168 -10.14 -3.48 -18.01
N ALA A 169 -11.37 -3.89 -17.69
CA ALA A 169 -11.79 -4.12 -16.32
C ALA A 169 -10.95 -5.25 -15.69
N LEU A 170 -10.42 -5.01 -14.49
CA LEU A 170 -9.56 -5.94 -13.78
C LEU A 170 -10.28 -6.52 -12.56
N ALA A 171 -10.11 -7.82 -12.34
CA ALA A 171 -10.51 -8.51 -11.13
C ALA A 171 -9.31 -8.70 -10.19
N THR A 172 -9.57 -8.92 -8.90
CA THR A 172 -8.51 -9.31 -7.93
C THR A 172 -7.77 -10.59 -8.35
N ALA A 173 -8.40 -11.42 -9.19
CA ALA A 173 -7.78 -12.60 -9.79
C ALA A 173 -6.56 -12.26 -10.65
N ASP A 174 -6.63 -11.13 -11.36
CA ASP A 174 -5.59 -10.69 -12.27
C ASP A 174 -4.37 -10.19 -11.47
N ASP A 175 -4.60 -9.50 -10.35
CA ASP A 175 -3.55 -9.16 -9.39
C ASP A 175 -2.88 -10.40 -8.83
N VAL A 176 -3.67 -11.40 -8.40
CA VAL A 176 -3.14 -12.65 -7.83
C VAL A 176 -2.33 -13.45 -8.87
N ALA A 177 -2.77 -13.47 -10.14
CA ALA A 177 -2.00 -14.09 -11.22
C ALA A 177 -0.67 -13.37 -11.45
N ALA A 178 -0.68 -12.03 -11.48
CA ALA A 178 0.53 -11.21 -11.60
C ALA A 178 1.47 -11.39 -10.40
N GLN A 179 0.93 -11.44 -9.18
CA GLN A 179 1.67 -11.70 -7.95
C GLN A 179 2.28 -13.10 -7.96
N ARG A 180 1.56 -14.12 -8.43
CA ARG A 180 2.08 -15.48 -8.54
C ARG A 180 3.26 -15.54 -9.50
N ALA A 181 3.14 -14.93 -10.68
CA ALA A 181 4.22 -14.84 -11.65
C ALA A 181 5.45 -14.08 -11.09
N LEU A 182 5.20 -13.02 -10.31
CA LEU A 182 6.26 -12.29 -9.60
C LEU A 182 6.96 -13.16 -8.57
N LEU A 183 6.23 -13.87 -7.73
CA LEU A 183 6.82 -14.75 -6.71
C LEU A 183 7.64 -15.87 -7.36
N ASP A 184 7.15 -16.46 -8.46
CA ASP A 184 7.90 -17.46 -9.22
C ASP A 184 9.20 -16.88 -9.80
N HIS A 185 9.15 -15.65 -10.36
CA HIS A 185 10.33 -14.94 -10.87
C HIS A 185 11.38 -14.68 -9.78
N LEU A 186 10.92 -14.34 -8.57
CA LEU A 186 11.76 -14.10 -7.41
C LEU A 186 12.25 -15.39 -6.72
N GLY A 187 11.81 -16.56 -7.18
CA GLY A 187 12.15 -17.86 -6.58
C GLY A 187 11.46 -18.11 -5.23
N VAL A 188 10.36 -17.42 -4.94
CA VAL A 188 9.56 -17.63 -3.72
C VAL A 188 8.61 -18.81 -3.93
N THR A 189 8.82 -19.85 -3.14
CA THR A 189 8.03 -21.10 -3.19
C THR A 189 7.06 -21.23 -2.03
N ARG A 190 7.28 -20.48 -0.94
CA ARG A 190 6.44 -20.43 0.24
C ARG A 190 6.34 -19.00 0.75
N LEU A 191 5.14 -18.59 1.14
CA LEU A 191 4.90 -17.38 1.89
C LEU A 191 4.88 -17.75 3.37
N ARG A 192 5.80 -17.19 4.16
CA ARG A 192 5.71 -17.26 5.63
C ARG A 192 4.39 -16.64 6.09
N LEU A 193 4.08 -15.48 5.53
CA LEU A 193 2.88 -14.71 5.81
C LEU A 193 2.38 -14.07 4.51
N ALA A 194 1.07 -14.13 4.27
CA ALA A 194 0.38 -13.19 3.41
C ALA A 194 -0.36 -12.20 4.31
N LEU A 195 -0.10 -10.91 4.16
CA LEU A 195 -0.64 -9.84 4.98
C LEU A 195 -1.23 -8.76 4.09
N GLY A 196 -2.42 -8.27 4.41
CA GLY A 196 -2.99 -7.13 3.70
C GLY A 196 -3.99 -6.35 4.51
N PHE A 197 -4.16 -5.08 4.15
CA PHE A 197 -5.16 -4.16 4.70
C PHE A 197 -6.11 -3.71 3.60
N SER A 198 -7.43 -3.65 3.86
CA SER A 198 -8.43 -3.14 2.91
C SER A 198 -8.42 -3.96 1.61
N MET A 199 -8.32 -3.35 0.43
CA MET A 199 -8.11 -4.10 -0.82
C MET A 199 -6.84 -4.97 -0.82
N GLY A 200 -5.83 -4.64 -0.01
CA GLY A 200 -4.68 -5.50 0.24
C GLY A 200 -5.08 -6.81 0.92
N ALA A 201 -6.01 -6.76 1.88
CA ALA A 201 -6.56 -7.95 2.51
C ALA A 201 -7.35 -8.80 1.51
N GLN A 202 -8.10 -8.17 0.60
CA GLN A 202 -8.81 -8.89 -0.46
C GLN A 202 -7.85 -9.63 -1.41
N GLN A 203 -6.71 -9.02 -1.75
CA GLN A 203 -5.66 -9.66 -2.53
C GLN A 203 -5.01 -10.83 -1.79
N ALA A 204 -4.58 -10.62 -0.54
CA ALA A 204 -3.95 -11.66 0.28
C ALA A 204 -4.88 -12.86 0.51
N LEU A 205 -6.15 -12.60 0.81
CA LEU A 205 -7.17 -13.64 0.94
C LEU A 205 -7.37 -14.41 -0.37
N ARG A 206 -7.50 -13.71 -1.50
CA ARG A 206 -7.67 -14.38 -2.80
C ARG A 206 -6.45 -15.21 -3.18
N PHE A 207 -5.25 -14.73 -2.87
CA PHE A 207 -4.02 -15.49 -3.04
C PHE A 207 -4.05 -16.78 -2.22
N ALA A 208 -4.42 -16.71 -0.94
CA ALA A 208 -4.52 -17.88 -0.07
C ALA A 208 -5.59 -18.90 -0.52
N VAL A 209 -6.69 -18.43 -1.13
CA VAL A 209 -7.70 -19.33 -1.71
C VAL A 209 -7.23 -20.00 -3.00
N ALA A 210 -6.45 -19.29 -3.83
CA ALA A 210 -5.93 -19.79 -5.10
C ALA A 210 -4.70 -20.70 -4.94
N HIS A 211 -3.88 -20.43 -3.92
CA HIS A 211 -2.61 -21.11 -3.67
C HIS A 211 -2.46 -21.50 -2.19
N PRO A 212 -3.38 -22.31 -1.64
CA PRO A 212 -3.46 -22.58 -0.20
C PRO A 212 -2.18 -23.21 0.37
N ASP A 213 -1.52 -24.06 -0.41
CA ASP A 213 -0.29 -24.75 0.03
C ASP A 213 0.93 -23.81 0.12
N MET A 214 0.88 -22.64 -0.52
CA MET A 214 1.98 -21.67 -0.46
C MET A 214 1.93 -20.82 0.80
N VAL A 215 0.78 -20.64 1.43
CA VAL A 215 0.60 -19.65 2.50
C VAL A 215 0.72 -20.34 3.86
N GLY A 216 1.77 -20.00 4.62
CA GLY A 216 1.99 -20.53 5.97
C GLY A 216 1.09 -19.88 7.03
N ARG A 217 0.83 -18.58 6.88
CA ARG A 217 0.02 -17.77 7.79
C ARG A 217 -0.71 -16.67 7.00
N LEU A 218 -1.91 -16.30 7.42
CA LEU A 218 -2.68 -15.24 6.78
C LEU A 218 -3.13 -14.21 7.81
N VAL A 219 -2.90 -12.92 7.54
CA VAL A 219 -3.41 -11.82 8.35
C VAL A 219 -4.19 -10.86 7.45
N LEU A 220 -5.45 -10.61 7.80
CA LEU A 220 -6.38 -9.78 7.03
C LEU A 220 -6.86 -8.63 7.89
N ILE A 221 -6.59 -7.40 7.50
CA ILE A 221 -7.01 -6.21 8.25
C ILE A 221 -8.12 -5.51 7.45
N ALA A 222 -9.31 -5.42 8.04
CA ALA A 222 -10.46 -4.70 7.48
C ALA A 222 -10.73 -4.99 5.99
N GLY A 223 -10.95 -6.25 5.64
CA GLY A 223 -11.26 -6.67 4.28
C GLY A 223 -12.26 -7.81 4.21
N THR A 224 -13.24 -7.71 3.32
CA THR A 224 -14.26 -8.75 3.08
C THR A 224 -13.85 -9.68 1.96
N ALA A 225 -14.19 -10.97 2.08
CA ALA A 225 -13.96 -11.99 1.05
C ALA A 225 -14.78 -11.79 -0.22
N ARG A 226 -15.99 -11.25 -0.06
CA ARG A 226 -16.90 -10.84 -1.11
C ARG A 226 -17.49 -9.50 -0.72
N ASN A 227 -17.45 -8.55 -1.65
CA ASN A 227 -18.04 -7.24 -1.42
C ASN A 227 -19.56 -7.37 -1.28
N THR A 228 -20.10 -6.82 -0.19
CA THR A 228 -21.52 -6.92 0.16
C THR A 228 -22.38 -5.97 -0.67
N PRO A 229 -23.71 -6.12 -0.68
CA PRO A 229 -24.58 -5.13 -1.32
C PRO A 229 -24.35 -3.70 -0.81
N TYR A 230 -24.06 -3.55 0.49
CA TYR A 230 -23.70 -2.27 1.10
C TYR A 230 -22.37 -1.74 0.53
N GLY A 231 -21.30 -2.55 0.59
CA GLY A 231 -19.98 -2.17 0.07
C GLY A 231 -19.97 -1.88 -1.44
N ARG A 232 -20.82 -2.55 -2.21
CA ARG A 232 -21.04 -2.24 -3.65
C ARG A 232 -21.65 -0.86 -3.85
N VAL A 233 -22.66 -0.50 -3.07
CA VAL A 233 -23.25 0.85 -3.13
C VAL A 233 -22.24 1.91 -2.72
N VAL A 234 -21.43 1.63 -1.70
CA VAL A 234 -20.33 2.52 -1.28
C VAL A 234 -19.32 2.74 -2.41
N ALA A 235 -18.75 1.66 -2.98
CA ALA A 235 -17.77 1.76 -4.07
C ALA A 235 -18.34 2.49 -5.30
N ARG A 236 -19.60 2.22 -5.64
CA ARG A 236 -20.29 2.91 -6.73
C ARG A 236 -20.45 4.41 -6.47
N ALA A 237 -20.93 4.79 -5.27
CA ALA A 237 -21.11 6.19 -4.91
C ALA A 237 -19.78 6.97 -4.94
N LEU A 238 -18.69 6.32 -4.49
CA LEU A 238 -17.34 6.85 -4.54
C LEU A 238 -16.86 7.09 -5.98
N GLY A 239 -17.17 6.19 -6.91
CA GLY A 239 -16.83 6.34 -8.34
C GLY A 239 -17.69 7.41 -9.02
N GLU A 240 -18.98 7.45 -8.74
CA GLU A 240 -19.90 8.48 -9.24
C GLU A 240 -19.48 9.88 -8.77
N ALA A 241 -18.93 10.03 -7.57
CA ALA A 241 -18.41 11.31 -7.10
C ALA A 241 -17.29 11.87 -8.00
N ILE A 242 -16.42 11.00 -8.51
CA ILE A 242 -15.35 11.36 -9.45
C ILE A 242 -15.95 11.83 -10.79
N THR A 243 -16.96 11.12 -11.30
CA THR A 243 -17.50 11.34 -12.66
C THR A 243 -18.71 12.28 -12.74
N ALA A 244 -19.26 12.76 -11.61
CA ALA A 244 -20.49 13.58 -11.53
C ALA A 244 -20.44 15.00 -12.16
N GLY A 245 -19.38 15.37 -12.89
CA GLY A 245 -19.26 16.67 -13.54
C GLY A 245 -19.99 16.74 -14.89
N PRO A 246 -20.67 17.85 -15.25
CA PRO A 246 -21.25 17.99 -16.58
C PRO A 246 -20.16 17.93 -17.65
N GLY A 247 -20.31 16.99 -18.59
CA GLY A 247 -19.37 16.80 -19.69
C GLY A 247 -18.10 16.02 -19.34
N TRP A 248 -18.07 15.29 -18.22
CA TRP A 248 -16.93 14.42 -17.86
C TRP A 248 -16.51 13.52 -19.04
N ARG A 249 -15.20 13.48 -19.28
CA ARG A 249 -14.52 12.60 -20.22
C ARG A 249 -13.43 11.85 -19.48
N VAL A 250 -13.09 10.68 -19.99
CA VAL A 250 -12.03 9.84 -19.39
C VAL A 250 -10.64 10.49 -19.42
N ASP A 251 -10.42 11.44 -20.34
CA ASP A 251 -9.17 12.20 -20.43
C ASP A 251 -9.15 13.41 -19.49
N ASP A 252 -10.25 13.70 -18.78
CA ASP A 252 -10.32 14.81 -17.83
C ASP A 252 -9.61 14.43 -16.53
N ASP A 253 -8.79 15.34 -16.01
CA ASP A 253 -8.17 15.18 -14.69
C ASP A 253 -9.22 15.07 -13.56
N ALA A 254 -10.47 15.51 -13.76
CA ALA A 254 -11.55 15.33 -12.79
C ALA A 254 -11.22 15.78 -11.34
N LEU A 255 -10.33 16.75 -11.13
CA LEU A 255 -9.89 17.21 -9.80
C LEU A 255 -11.06 17.52 -8.85
N ALA A 256 -12.05 18.28 -9.32
CA ALA A 256 -13.24 18.59 -8.52
C ALA A 256 -14.05 17.33 -8.15
N GLY A 257 -14.04 16.30 -9.00
CA GLY A 257 -14.60 14.99 -8.71
C GLY A 257 -13.78 14.21 -7.69
N ARG A 258 -12.45 14.21 -7.82
CA ARG A 258 -11.55 13.60 -6.82
C ARG A 258 -11.68 14.27 -5.45
N HIS A 259 -11.92 15.58 -5.37
CA HIS A 259 -12.21 16.25 -4.09
C HIS A 259 -13.57 15.83 -3.51
N ARG A 260 -14.62 15.64 -4.33
CA ARG A 260 -15.89 15.08 -3.84
C ARG A 260 -15.71 13.66 -3.31
N HIS A 261 -14.96 12.84 -4.05
CA HIS A 261 -14.57 11.50 -3.62
C HIS A 261 -13.82 11.53 -2.28
N ALA A 262 -12.81 12.39 -2.14
CA ALA A 262 -12.02 12.58 -0.93
C ALA A 262 -12.88 12.89 0.31
N ARG A 263 -13.88 13.76 0.16
CA ARG A 263 -14.83 14.11 1.23
C ARG A 263 -15.76 12.97 1.62
N LEU A 264 -16.13 12.10 0.68
CA LEU A 264 -16.88 10.89 1.00
C LEU A 264 -16.01 9.87 1.72
N MET A 265 -14.77 9.69 1.24
CA MET A 265 -13.80 8.82 1.88
C MET A 265 -13.57 9.23 3.34
N SER A 266 -13.36 10.52 3.62
CA SER A 266 -13.09 11.00 4.98
C SER A 266 -14.17 10.63 6.00
N VAL A 267 -15.44 10.67 5.60
CA VAL A 267 -16.57 10.39 6.51
C VAL A 267 -16.95 8.90 6.58
N LEU A 268 -16.65 8.13 5.54
CA LEU A 268 -16.93 6.69 5.49
C LEU A 268 -15.83 5.88 6.18
N GLY A 269 -14.58 6.30 6.08
CA GLY A 269 -13.47 5.59 6.70
C GLY A 269 -13.32 5.85 8.20
N ALA A 270 -14.03 6.81 8.79
CA ALA A 270 -13.95 7.14 10.22
C ALA A 270 -15.32 7.17 10.92
N THR A 271 -15.29 7.09 12.26
CA THR A 271 -16.50 7.29 13.07
C THR A 271 -16.79 8.77 13.25
N HIS A 272 -17.99 9.10 13.75
CA HIS A 272 -18.29 10.47 14.17
C HIS A 272 -17.35 10.96 15.29
N GLU A 273 -16.87 10.08 16.17
CA GLU A 273 -15.98 10.45 17.28
C GLU A 273 -14.65 11.04 16.79
N ALA A 274 -14.10 10.51 15.69
CA ALA A 274 -12.88 11.03 15.06
C ALA A 274 -12.98 12.52 14.68
N PHE A 275 -14.19 13.01 14.41
CA PHE A 275 -14.44 14.41 14.08
C PHE A 275 -14.74 15.28 15.32
N LEU A 276 -14.53 14.81 16.54
CA LEU A 276 -14.54 15.72 17.69
C LEU A 276 -13.30 16.63 17.65
N PRO A 277 -13.41 17.93 18.00
CA PRO A 277 -12.27 18.85 17.94
C PRO A 277 -11.02 18.35 18.69
N GLN A 278 -11.24 17.66 19.82
CA GLN A 278 -10.15 17.04 20.58
C GLN A 278 -9.42 15.95 19.77
N ARG A 279 -10.14 15.08 19.05
CA ARG A 279 -9.54 14.00 18.26
C ARG A 279 -8.75 14.54 17.07
N ILE A 280 -9.28 15.55 16.40
CA ILE A 280 -8.57 16.24 15.30
C ILE A 280 -7.27 16.89 15.81
N ALA A 281 -7.31 17.52 16.98
CA ALA A 281 -6.12 18.10 17.60
C ALA A 281 -5.09 17.03 18.03
N GLU A 282 -5.54 15.91 18.60
CA GLU A 282 -4.71 14.75 18.96
C GLU A 282 -4.03 14.13 17.72
N ALA A 283 -4.73 14.09 16.59
CA ALA A 283 -4.19 13.67 15.29
C ALA A 283 -3.16 14.66 14.70
N GLY A 284 -2.87 15.78 15.38
CA GLY A 284 -1.89 16.77 14.93
C GLY A 284 -2.40 17.67 13.81
N VAL A 285 -3.73 17.76 13.62
CA VAL A 285 -4.36 18.56 12.57
C VAL A 285 -5.02 19.80 13.17
N ALA A 286 -4.96 20.93 12.47
CA ALA A 286 -5.36 22.23 13.01
C ALA A 286 -6.88 22.31 13.29
N ASP A 287 -7.70 21.85 12.35
CA ASP A 287 -9.17 21.86 12.41
C ASP A 287 -9.75 20.90 11.37
N HIS A 288 -11.08 20.80 11.31
CA HIS A 288 -11.79 19.93 10.36
C HIS A 288 -11.53 20.29 8.91
N ASP A 289 -11.44 21.57 8.58
CA ASP A 289 -11.24 22.02 7.20
C ASP A 289 -9.82 21.65 6.73
N ALA A 290 -8.82 21.80 7.61
CA ALA A 290 -7.47 21.32 7.38
C ALA A 290 -7.42 19.79 7.27
N PHE A 291 -8.19 19.07 8.09
CA PHE A 291 -8.28 17.61 7.97
C PHE A 291 -8.78 17.18 6.59
N ILE A 292 -9.87 17.78 6.11
CA ILE A 292 -10.38 17.47 4.77
C ILE A 292 -9.40 17.89 3.68
N ARG A 293 -8.89 19.13 3.74
CA ARG A 293 -8.06 19.71 2.67
C ARG A 293 -6.67 19.09 2.59
N ASP A 294 -5.96 19.05 3.71
CA ASP A 294 -4.53 18.74 3.75
C ASP A 294 -4.25 17.24 3.86
N VAL A 295 -5.25 16.45 4.25
CA VAL A 295 -5.14 14.98 4.34
C VAL A 295 -5.83 14.33 3.15
N PHE A 296 -7.14 14.52 3.00
CA PHE A 296 -7.93 13.80 1.99
C PHE A 296 -7.85 14.44 0.61
N GLU A 297 -8.19 15.73 0.47
CA GLU A 297 -8.17 16.38 -0.84
C GLU A 297 -6.75 16.46 -1.41
N ALA A 298 -5.73 16.67 -0.56
CA ALA A 298 -4.34 16.64 -0.99
C ALA A 298 -3.92 15.26 -1.53
N ASP A 299 -4.31 14.17 -0.86
CA ASP A 299 -3.99 12.81 -1.30
C ASP A 299 -4.73 12.47 -2.61
N TYR A 300 -6.06 12.39 -2.58
CA TYR A 300 -6.85 12.01 -3.76
C TYR A 300 -6.73 13.04 -4.90
N GLY A 301 -6.50 14.31 -4.59
CA GLY A 301 -6.27 15.35 -5.59
C GLY A 301 -4.99 15.13 -6.41
N GLY A 302 -3.98 14.49 -5.82
CA GLY A 302 -2.72 14.13 -6.48
C GLY A 302 -2.72 12.83 -7.28
N GLN A 303 -3.81 12.06 -7.24
CA GLN A 303 -3.91 10.74 -7.88
C GLN A 303 -4.60 10.78 -9.25
N ASP A 304 -4.31 9.81 -10.11
CA ASP A 304 -4.97 9.68 -11.41
C ASP A 304 -6.43 9.19 -11.25
N ALA A 305 -7.38 9.88 -11.89
CA ALA A 305 -8.80 9.58 -11.76
C ALA A 305 -9.17 8.20 -12.35
N ASN A 306 -8.52 7.79 -13.45
CA ASN A 306 -8.81 6.51 -14.10
C ASN A 306 -8.23 5.35 -13.32
N ASP A 307 -7.06 5.51 -12.71
CA ASP A 307 -6.49 4.51 -11.81
C ASP A 307 -7.38 4.31 -10.56
N LEU A 308 -7.92 5.38 -9.97
CA LEU A 308 -8.89 5.29 -8.88
C LEU A 308 -10.17 4.56 -9.31
N LEU A 309 -10.72 4.90 -10.47
CA LEU A 309 -11.92 4.25 -11.01
C LEU A 309 -11.69 2.76 -11.30
N CYS A 310 -10.52 2.39 -11.84
CA CYS A 310 -10.14 1.00 -12.09
C CYS A 310 -10.07 0.19 -10.78
N GLN A 311 -9.50 0.77 -9.73
CA GLN A 311 -9.46 0.14 -8.42
C GLN A 311 -10.86 0.03 -7.78
N LEU A 312 -11.71 1.06 -7.92
CA LEU A 312 -13.09 1.05 -7.42
C LEU A 312 -13.95 -0.01 -8.09
N GLU A 313 -13.83 -0.19 -9.41
CA GLU A 313 -14.53 -1.26 -10.14
C GLU A 313 -14.12 -2.65 -9.60
N ARG A 314 -12.82 -2.83 -9.36
CA ARG A 314 -12.30 -4.07 -8.76
C ARG A 314 -12.82 -4.30 -7.35
N TRP A 315 -12.82 -3.26 -6.51
CA TRP A 315 -13.37 -3.35 -5.16
C TRP A 315 -14.87 -3.64 -5.20
N HIS A 316 -15.62 -2.92 -6.05
CA HIS A 316 -17.05 -3.13 -6.26
C HIS A 316 -17.35 -4.61 -6.52
N ASP A 317 -16.63 -5.23 -7.45
CA ASP A 317 -16.88 -6.61 -7.84
C ASP A 317 -15.99 -7.65 -7.13
N ALA A 318 -15.33 -7.30 -6.03
CA ALA A 318 -14.47 -8.23 -5.31
C ALA A 318 -15.29 -9.43 -4.80
N ASP A 319 -14.90 -10.63 -5.22
CA ASP A 319 -15.52 -11.89 -4.79
C ASP A 319 -14.51 -13.02 -4.94
N VAL A 320 -14.03 -13.57 -3.82
CA VAL A 320 -13.06 -14.68 -3.82
C VAL A 320 -13.63 -15.98 -4.40
N ALA A 321 -14.96 -16.10 -4.47
CA ALA A 321 -15.65 -17.29 -4.98
C ALA A 321 -16.16 -17.13 -6.42
N ASP A 322 -15.92 -15.98 -7.07
CA ASP A 322 -16.30 -15.72 -8.46
C ASP A 322 -17.78 -16.03 -8.77
N GLY A 323 -18.69 -15.61 -7.89
CA GLY A 323 -20.13 -15.88 -7.98
C GLY A 323 -20.56 -17.27 -7.48
N GLY A 324 -19.62 -18.13 -7.10
CA GLY A 324 -19.88 -19.45 -6.54
C GLY A 324 -20.21 -19.46 -5.04
N ASP A 325 -20.05 -20.64 -4.43
CA ASP A 325 -20.23 -20.82 -2.99
C ASP A 325 -19.06 -20.23 -2.20
N LEU A 326 -19.35 -19.21 -1.39
CA LEU A 326 -18.37 -18.49 -0.59
C LEU A 326 -17.76 -19.37 0.50
N ALA A 327 -18.56 -20.22 1.15
CA ALA A 327 -18.08 -21.11 2.21
C ALA A 327 -17.13 -22.17 1.62
N ALA A 328 -17.48 -22.73 0.46
CA ALA A 328 -16.61 -23.67 -0.26
C ALA A 328 -15.29 -23.00 -0.72
N ALA A 329 -15.32 -21.71 -1.08
CA ALA A 329 -14.11 -20.99 -1.45
C ALA A 329 -13.19 -20.72 -0.26
N LEU A 330 -13.74 -20.20 0.84
CA LEU A 330 -12.98 -19.90 2.05
C LEU A 330 -12.51 -21.17 2.78
N GLY A 331 -13.27 -22.27 2.66
CA GLY A 331 -12.88 -23.59 3.15
C GLY A 331 -11.62 -24.18 2.49
N ARG A 332 -11.11 -23.58 1.40
CA ARG A 332 -9.82 -23.98 0.79
C ARG A 332 -8.61 -23.44 1.53
N ILE A 333 -8.75 -22.41 2.36
CA ILE A 333 -7.63 -21.82 3.09
C ILE A 333 -7.10 -22.87 4.08
N ALA A 334 -5.82 -23.23 3.92
CA ALA A 334 -5.18 -24.30 4.67
C ALA A 334 -4.39 -23.83 5.90
N CYS A 335 -4.10 -22.53 6.00
CA CYS A 335 -3.35 -21.95 7.12
C CYS A 335 -4.27 -21.30 8.15
N ARG A 336 -3.76 -21.22 9.39
CA ARG A 336 -4.39 -20.43 10.45
C ARG A 336 -4.44 -18.97 10.02
N THR A 337 -5.58 -18.31 10.21
CA THR A 337 -5.85 -16.95 9.73
C THR A 337 -6.19 -16.03 10.90
N ASP A 338 -5.55 -14.87 10.98
CA ASP A 338 -5.93 -13.79 11.90
C ASP A 338 -6.67 -12.70 11.11
N VAL A 339 -7.85 -12.32 11.57
CA VAL A 339 -8.66 -11.26 10.96
C VAL A 339 -8.83 -10.13 11.94
N VAL A 340 -8.44 -8.92 11.55
CA VAL A 340 -8.62 -7.70 12.34
C VAL A 340 -9.85 -6.96 11.84
N ALA A 341 -10.86 -6.84 12.71
CA ALA A 341 -12.08 -6.07 12.49
C ALA A 341 -11.97 -4.73 13.22
N LEU A 342 -12.09 -3.63 12.48
CA LEU A 342 -11.92 -2.27 13.02
C LEU A 342 -13.28 -1.68 13.41
N ALA A 343 -13.43 -1.31 14.67
CA ALA A 343 -14.69 -0.77 15.18
C ALA A 343 -15.12 0.50 14.43
N GLY A 344 -16.36 0.51 13.94
CA GLY A 344 -16.93 1.69 13.28
C GLY A 344 -16.38 2.00 11.88
N ASP A 345 -15.60 1.09 11.29
CA ASP A 345 -15.30 1.09 9.86
C ASP A 345 -16.60 0.99 9.06
N ARG A 346 -16.82 1.89 8.09
CA ARG A 346 -17.99 1.86 7.20
C ARG A 346 -17.64 1.61 5.74
N LEU A 347 -16.36 1.41 5.43
CA LEU A 347 -15.89 0.93 4.13
C LEU A 347 -15.90 -0.60 4.13
N PHE A 348 -15.43 -1.20 5.22
CA PHE A 348 -15.50 -2.64 5.51
C PHE A 348 -16.09 -2.87 6.91
N PRO A 349 -17.43 -2.89 7.04
CA PRO A 349 -18.07 -3.01 8.34
C PRO A 349 -17.58 -4.24 9.14
N PRO A 350 -17.19 -4.08 10.42
CA PRO A 350 -16.57 -5.14 11.20
C PRO A 350 -17.46 -6.38 11.32
N GLU A 351 -18.79 -6.20 11.36
CA GLU A 351 -19.76 -7.29 11.35
C GLU A 351 -19.71 -8.11 10.06
N GLU A 352 -19.56 -7.46 8.89
CA GLU A 352 -19.46 -8.13 7.59
C GLU A 352 -18.11 -8.83 7.43
N VAL A 353 -17.03 -8.20 7.90
CA VAL A 353 -15.69 -8.81 7.96
C VAL A 353 -15.73 -10.07 8.82
N ALA A 354 -16.26 -9.97 10.05
CA ALA A 354 -16.33 -11.09 10.97
C ALA A 354 -17.27 -12.22 10.48
N GLU A 355 -18.41 -11.88 9.89
CA GLU A 355 -19.35 -12.87 9.34
C GLU A 355 -18.69 -13.72 8.26
N GLN A 356 -18.02 -13.09 7.29
CA GLN A 356 -17.35 -13.82 6.22
C GLN A 356 -16.11 -14.57 6.72
N ALA A 357 -15.35 -13.99 7.65
CA ALA A 357 -14.17 -14.62 8.25
C ALA A 357 -14.49 -15.95 8.93
N ARG A 358 -15.67 -16.09 9.58
CA ARG A 358 -16.10 -17.34 10.24
C ARG A 358 -16.28 -18.53 9.29
N LEU A 359 -16.27 -18.30 7.97
CA LEU A 359 -16.30 -19.37 6.98
C LEU A 359 -14.91 -19.99 6.74
N ILE A 360 -13.84 -19.39 7.27
CA ILE A 360 -12.48 -19.91 7.21
C ILE A 360 -12.30 -20.97 8.32
N PRO A 361 -11.76 -22.17 8.02
CA PRO A 361 -11.71 -23.28 8.99
C PRO A 361 -10.94 -23.01 10.28
N ASP A 362 -9.81 -22.31 10.19
CA ASP A 362 -8.94 -21.99 11.33
C ASP A 362 -8.71 -20.47 11.37
N VAL A 363 -9.60 -19.78 12.08
CA VAL A 363 -9.66 -18.32 12.11
C VAL A 363 -9.76 -17.78 13.54
N GLU A 364 -8.99 -16.73 13.80
CA GLU A 364 -9.10 -15.90 14.99
C GLU A 364 -9.47 -14.48 14.58
N ILE A 365 -10.52 -13.93 15.20
CA ILE A 365 -11.02 -12.59 14.90
C ILE A 365 -10.65 -11.66 16.06
N HIS A 366 -9.95 -10.58 15.72
CA HIS A 366 -9.46 -9.56 16.63
C HIS A 366 -10.27 -8.28 16.44
N ASP A 367 -11.15 -7.98 17.39
CA ASP A 367 -11.89 -6.72 17.40
C ASP A 367 -11.01 -5.59 17.97
N VAL A 368 -10.71 -4.60 17.14
CA VAL A 368 -9.93 -3.42 17.54
C VAL A 368 -10.87 -2.23 17.70
N GLY A 369 -11.04 -1.80 18.95
CA GLY A 369 -11.77 -0.57 19.27
C GLY A 369 -10.97 0.66 18.82
N THR A 370 -11.60 1.55 18.05
CA THR A 370 -10.97 2.75 17.50
C THR A 370 -12.04 3.82 17.25
N ALA A 371 -11.66 5.10 17.37
CA ALA A 371 -12.48 6.22 16.90
C ALA A 371 -12.31 6.45 15.39
N TRP A 372 -11.23 5.96 14.80
CA TRP A 372 -10.82 6.23 13.43
C TRP A 372 -11.32 5.21 12.41
N GLY A 373 -12.03 4.16 12.82
CA GLY A 373 -12.62 3.18 11.91
C GLY A 373 -11.57 2.55 10.99
N HIS A 374 -11.81 2.59 9.68
CA HIS A 374 -10.86 2.17 8.66
C HIS A 374 -9.51 2.89 8.78
N TYR A 375 -9.53 4.17 9.18
CA TYR A 375 -8.35 5.01 9.31
C TYR A 375 -7.56 4.78 10.61
N ALA A 376 -7.89 3.77 11.41
CA ALA A 376 -7.01 3.23 12.45
C ALA A 376 -5.60 2.93 11.92
N MET A 377 -5.50 2.50 10.65
CA MET A 377 -4.23 2.28 9.95
C MET A 377 -3.58 3.55 9.38
N GLY A 378 -4.21 4.72 9.55
CA GLY A 378 -3.70 6.01 9.07
C GLY A 378 -2.65 6.65 9.99
N GLY A 379 -2.46 6.14 11.21
CA GLY A 379 -1.51 6.69 12.17
C GLY A 379 -2.01 7.91 12.94
N PHE A 380 -3.32 8.16 12.96
CA PHE A 380 -3.94 9.25 13.72
C PHE A 380 -4.01 8.97 15.23
N ASP A 381 -4.04 7.70 15.62
CA ASP A 381 -3.90 7.25 17.00
C ASP A 381 -2.83 6.14 17.07
N PRO A 382 -1.71 6.36 17.79
CA PRO A 382 -0.67 5.35 17.95
C PRO A 382 -1.16 4.06 18.63
N ALA A 383 -2.23 4.13 19.45
CA ALA A 383 -2.79 2.96 20.11
C ALA A 383 -3.45 2.00 19.12
N ASP A 384 -4.08 2.53 18.07
CA ASP A 384 -4.69 1.76 16.99
C ASP A 384 -3.62 0.97 16.23
N ILE A 385 -2.56 1.65 15.80
CA ILE A 385 -1.43 1.03 15.10
C ILE A 385 -0.78 -0.05 15.98
N ALA A 386 -0.54 0.25 17.26
CA ALA A 386 0.04 -0.72 18.19
C ALA A 386 -0.86 -1.96 18.39
N ALA A 387 -2.18 -1.80 18.41
CA ALA A 387 -3.11 -2.91 18.53
C ALA A 387 -3.03 -3.85 17.32
N VAL A 388 -3.02 -3.30 16.11
CA VAL A 388 -2.91 -4.09 14.88
C VAL A 388 -1.53 -4.71 14.72
N HIS A 389 -0.45 -3.95 15.01
CA HIS A 389 0.92 -4.43 14.92
C HIS A 389 1.17 -5.63 15.86
N ARG A 390 0.54 -5.70 17.03
CA ARG A 390 0.64 -6.87 17.90
C ARG A 390 0.13 -8.14 17.22
N VAL A 391 -1.05 -8.07 16.58
CA VAL A 391 -1.62 -9.23 15.85
C VAL A 391 -0.68 -9.69 14.73
N VAL A 392 -0.11 -8.74 13.98
CA VAL A 392 0.84 -9.06 12.91
C VAL A 392 2.13 -9.68 13.47
N ALA A 393 2.70 -9.11 14.54
CA ALA A 393 3.92 -9.61 15.16
C ALA A 393 3.74 -11.04 15.71
N ASP A 394 2.61 -11.30 16.37
CA ASP A 394 2.27 -12.64 16.88
C ASP A 394 2.17 -13.65 15.73
N ALA A 395 1.59 -13.26 14.60
CA ALA A 395 1.48 -14.12 13.41
C ALA A 395 2.83 -14.39 12.71
N VAL A 396 3.78 -13.45 12.78
CA VAL A 396 5.13 -13.62 12.19
C VAL A 396 6.02 -14.54 13.04
N HIS A 397 5.81 -14.56 14.36
CA HIS A 397 6.66 -15.28 15.32
C HIS A 397 6.12 -16.65 15.75
N ALA A 398 4.85 -16.97 15.46
CA ALA A 398 4.24 -18.27 15.70
C ALA A 398 4.59 -19.30 14.61
#